data_AF-A0A9W8I205-F1
#
_entry.id   AF-A0A9W8I205-F1
#
_cell.length_a   1.000
_cell.length_b   1.000
_cell.length_c   1.000
_cell.angle_alpha   90.00
_cell.angle_beta   90.00
_cell.angle_gamma   90.00
#
_symmetry.space_group_name_H-M   'P 1'
#
loop_
_entity.id
_entity.type
_entity.pdbx_description
1 polymer ?
#
loop_
_entity_poly.entity_id
_entity_poly.type
_entity_poly.pdbx_seq_one_letter_code
_entity_poly.pdbx_strand_id
1 'polypeptide(L)'
;AIKIDAANSGIELYRDFMRATAVAFERSHFSIAARRGSITLSDTTAWWQGALLDARARGLHVCGLDAVFLNVARDLVLDDSQSVPALFRMDDARIQTIRREAERLGVVGMVFLSFSQFLQLLARSNKDTRPTRIDHSSIAAECLQLIPEGCRVHWAESLGSRKPPRGDVSFSQLIDGLRALAERIFGRVMLPDEVAMLERTLLRAARHECPLREVVEDRVSQALCEQADFLSRSHGSQGESMSSSASEPLRRSMLLFLAPSLATLAQRIHRVLTHHWLVYKPFYTSVSSTKSTQSEPAASAASASAH
;
A
#
# COMPACT_ATOMS: atom_id res chain seq x y z
N ALA A 1 -29.23 22.92 18.63
CA ALA A 1 -27.86 23.34 18.33
C ALA A 1 -26.95 23.10 19.54
N ILE A 2 -27.06 23.89 20.62
CA ILE A 2 -26.15 23.88 21.80
C ILE A 2 -25.82 22.51 22.40
N LYS A 3 -26.79 21.58 22.52
CA LYS A 3 -26.53 20.22 23.08
C LYS A 3 -25.72 19.31 22.14
N ILE A 4 -25.84 19.50 20.83
CA ILE A 4 -25.08 18.73 19.83
C ILE A 4 -23.63 19.25 19.79
N ASP A 5 -23.44 20.56 19.91
CA ASP A 5 -22.11 21.19 19.95
C ASP A 5 -21.33 20.79 21.22
N ALA A 6 -22.00 20.72 22.37
CA ALA A 6 -21.40 20.21 23.60
C ALA A 6 -21.03 18.72 23.53
N ALA A 7 -21.85 17.90 22.89
CA ALA A 7 -21.54 16.48 22.67
C ALA A 7 -20.37 16.30 21.69
N ASN A 8 -20.33 17.08 20.60
CA ASN A 8 -19.21 17.06 19.66
C ASN A 8 -17.91 17.51 20.31
N SER A 9 -17.94 18.59 21.10
CA SER A 9 -16.77 19.06 21.85
C SER A 9 -16.29 18.02 22.88
N GLY A 10 -17.21 17.33 23.57
CA GLY A 10 -16.87 16.22 24.45
C GLY A 10 -16.23 15.03 23.72
N ILE A 11 -16.73 14.70 22.51
CA ILE A 11 -16.16 13.64 21.66
C ILE A 11 -14.77 14.04 21.16
N GLU A 12 -14.53 15.31 20.81
CA GLU A 12 -13.24 15.81 20.36
C GLU A 12 -12.19 15.75 21.47
N LEU A 13 -12.52 16.26 22.68
CA LEU A 13 -11.66 16.17 23.86
C LEU A 13 -11.32 14.70 24.20
N TYR A 14 -12.33 13.82 24.15
CA TYR A 14 -12.12 12.40 24.40
C TYR A 14 -11.25 11.74 23.32
N ARG A 15 -11.42 12.12 22.05
CA ARG A 15 -10.61 11.61 20.93
C ARG A 15 -9.14 11.98 21.08
N ASP A 16 -8.84 13.20 21.49
CA ASP A 16 -7.45 13.63 21.69
C ASP A 16 -6.82 12.96 22.90
N PHE A 17 -7.57 12.79 23.99
CA PHE A 17 -7.13 11.99 25.14
C PHE A 17 -6.85 10.53 24.76
N MET A 18 -7.75 9.89 24.00
CA MET A 18 -7.58 8.52 23.52
C MET A 18 -6.34 8.39 22.63
N ARG A 19 -6.10 9.35 21.73
CA ARG A 19 -4.87 9.39 20.90
C ARG A 19 -3.61 9.53 21.74
N ALA A 20 -3.62 10.43 22.71
CA ALA A 20 -2.47 10.68 23.58
C ALA A 20 -2.11 9.47 24.47
N THR A 21 -3.12 8.68 24.85
CA THR A 21 -2.95 7.53 25.76
C THR A 21 -2.87 6.16 25.07
N ALA A 22 -3.16 6.09 23.76
CA ALA A 22 -3.23 4.85 22.99
C ALA A 22 -1.98 3.97 23.14
N VAL A 23 -0.78 4.56 22.98
CA VAL A 23 0.49 3.80 23.09
C VAL A 23 0.66 3.21 24.49
N ALA A 24 0.38 3.98 25.55
CA ALA A 24 0.51 3.50 26.92
C ALA A 24 -0.49 2.38 27.24
N PHE A 25 -1.74 2.54 26.79
CA PHE A 25 -2.78 1.54 26.93
C PHE A 25 -2.42 0.23 26.21
N GLU A 26 -2.04 0.29 24.94
CA GLU A 26 -1.68 -0.89 24.15
C GLU A 26 -0.44 -1.60 24.72
N ARG A 27 0.56 -0.84 25.20
CA ARG A 27 1.73 -1.41 25.89
C ARG A 27 1.35 -2.19 27.14
N SER A 28 0.45 -1.66 27.95
CA SER A 28 -0.05 -2.33 29.16
C SER A 28 -0.81 -3.62 28.80
N HIS A 29 -1.73 -3.53 27.83
CA HIS A 29 -2.50 -4.67 27.35
C HIS A 29 -1.60 -5.78 26.79
N PHE A 30 -0.61 -5.41 25.96
CA PHE A 30 0.38 -6.34 25.43
C PHE A 30 1.19 -7.03 26.54
N SER A 31 1.66 -6.27 27.54
CA SER A 31 2.43 -6.84 28.66
C SER A 31 1.62 -7.89 29.43
N ILE A 32 0.33 -7.63 29.68
CA ILE A 32 -0.58 -8.57 30.35
C ILE A 32 -0.81 -9.81 29.49
N ALA A 33 -1.09 -9.63 28.20
CA ALA A 33 -1.33 -10.72 27.25
C ALA A 33 -0.10 -11.63 27.09
N ALA A 34 1.09 -11.04 26.98
CA ALA A 34 2.35 -11.77 26.89
C ALA A 34 2.62 -12.59 28.17
N ARG A 35 2.41 -12.02 29.36
CA ARG A 35 2.56 -12.74 30.64
C ARG A 35 1.59 -13.90 30.80
N ARG A 36 0.38 -13.79 30.24
CA ARG A 36 -0.65 -14.85 30.25
C ARG A 36 -0.43 -15.91 29.18
N GLY A 37 0.55 -15.75 28.28
CA GLY A 37 0.77 -16.65 27.15
C GLY A 37 -0.37 -16.62 26.12
N SER A 38 -1.20 -15.57 26.09
CA SER A 38 -2.33 -15.49 25.16
C SER A 38 -1.93 -15.04 23.75
N ILE A 39 -0.66 -14.69 23.55
CA ILE A 39 -0.08 -14.33 22.25
C ILE A 39 1.16 -15.19 22.04
N THR A 40 1.18 -15.98 20.97
CA THR A 40 2.35 -16.73 20.55
C THR A 40 3.35 -15.80 19.87
N LEU A 41 4.54 -15.66 20.44
CA LEU A 41 5.59 -14.75 19.95
C LEU A 41 6.69 -15.45 19.15
N SER A 42 6.63 -16.78 18.98
CA SER A 42 7.64 -17.56 18.23
C SER A 42 7.80 -17.05 16.81
N ASP A 43 6.69 -16.87 16.11
CA ASP A 43 6.68 -16.53 14.69
C ASP A 43 7.15 -15.09 14.49
N THR A 44 6.76 -14.18 15.39
CA THR A 44 7.23 -12.80 15.36
C THR A 44 8.73 -12.71 15.70
N THR A 45 9.20 -13.54 16.62
CA THR A 45 10.62 -13.63 16.98
C THR A 45 11.46 -14.15 15.81
N ALA A 46 11.01 -15.22 15.16
CA ALA A 46 11.66 -15.79 13.99
C ALA A 46 11.69 -14.80 12.82
N TRP A 47 10.55 -14.18 12.51
CA TRP A 47 10.45 -13.13 11.49
C TRP A 47 11.40 -11.97 11.77
N TRP A 48 11.38 -11.41 12.98
CA TRP A 48 12.22 -10.27 13.33
C TRP A 48 13.72 -10.60 13.28
N GLN A 49 14.11 -11.80 13.72
CA GLN A 49 15.50 -12.24 13.64
C GLN A 49 15.96 -12.43 12.19
N GLY A 50 15.13 -13.03 11.33
CA GLY A 50 15.42 -13.14 9.89
C GLY A 50 15.57 -11.77 9.24
N ALA A 51 14.59 -10.90 9.48
CA ALA A 51 14.60 -9.51 9.02
C ALA A 51 15.86 -8.73 9.43
N LEU A 52 16.31 -8.88 10.68
CA LEU A 52 17.54 -8.25 11.17
C LEU A 52 18.79 -8.78 10.46
N LEU A 53 18.87 -10.10 10.22
CA LEU A 53 19.98 -10.70 9.50
C LEU A 53 20.01 -10.22 8.05
N ASP A 54 18.87 -10.19 7.38
CA ASP A 54 18.74 -9.69 6.00
C ASP A 54 19.08 -8.20 5.91
N ALA A 55 18.64 -7.39 6.89
CA ALA A 55 18.99 -5.98 6.96
C ALA A 55 20.51 -5.79 7.14
N ARG A 56 21.15 -6.59 8.00
CA ARG A 56 22.62 -6.57 8.17
C ARG A 56 23.34 -6.96 6.88
N ALA A 57 22.87 -8.01 6.20
CA ALA A 57 23.42 -8.45 4.92
C ALA A 57 23.30 -7.37 3.82
N ARG A 58 22.21 -6.58 3.84
CA ARG A 58 21.99 -5.42 2.96
C ARG A 58 22.76 -4.16 3.39
N GLY A 59 23.59 -4.23 4.44
CA GLY A 59 24.38 -3.10 4.91
C GLY A 59 23.63 -2.08 5.78
N LEU A 60 22.39 -2.36 6.19
CA LEU A 60 21.58 -1.48 7.05
C LEU A 60 21.99 -1.51 8.53
N HIS A 61 23.11 -2.17 8.89
CA HIS A 61 23.61 -2.29 10.26
C HIS A 61 24.04 -0.95 10.88
N VAL A 62 24.26 0.07 10.06
CA VAL A 62 24.63 1.44 10.48
C VAL A 62 23.38 2.25 10.91
N CYS A 63 22.18 1.76 10.60
CA CYS A 63 20.93 2.43 10.94
C CYS A 63 20.39 1.97 12.31
N GLY A 64 19.69 2.85 13.02
CA GLY A 64 18.99 2.49 14.26
C GLY A 64 17.98 1.35 14.05
N LEU A 65 17.68 0.59 15.11
CA LEU A 65 16.72 -0.54 15.05
C LEU A 65 15.32 -0.12 14.57
N ASP A 66 14.94 1.13 14.83
CA ASP A 66 13.72 1.75 14.35
C ASP A 66 13.69 1.90 12.83
N ALA A 67 14.79 2.36 12.22
CA ALA A 67 14.92 2.46 10.78
C ALA A 67 14.91 1.07 10.11
N VAL A 68 15.57 0.08 10.73
CA VAL A 68 15.51 -1.31 10.26
C VAL A 68 14.09 -1.86 10.34
N PHE A 69 13.40 -1.63 11.45
CA PHE A 69 12.01 -2.05 11.61
C PHE A 69 11.10 -1.42 10.57
N LEU A 70 11.15 -0.10 10.39
CA LEU A 70 10.30 0.61 9.43
C LEU A 70 10.49 0.10 8.00
N ASN A 71 11.73 -0.21 7.61
CA ASN A 71 12.04 -0.74 6.29
C ASN A 71 11.44 -2.15 6.09
N VAL A 72 11.71 -3.09 7.00
CA VAL A 72 11.23 -4.48 6.88
C VAL A 72 9.71 -4.55 7.04
N ALA A 73 9.15 -3.83 8.01
CA ALA A 73 7.71 -3.86 8.26
C ALA A 73 6.92 -3.23 7.11
N ARG A 74 7.49 -2.27 6.38
CA ARG A 74 6.87 -1.74 5.16
C ARG A 74 6.76 -2.83 4.09
N ASP A 75 7.84 -3.57 3.85
CA ASP A 75 7.86 -4.63 2.85
C ASP A 75 6.79 -5.68 3.21
N LEU A 76 6.66 -6.04 4.51
CA LEU A 76 5.58 -6.89 5.01
C LEU A 76 4.17 -6.32 4.75
N VAL A 77 3.99 -5.01 4.97
CA VAL A 77 2.67 -4.36 4.78
C VAL A 77 2.27 -4.34 3.31
N LEU A 78 3.22 -4.15 2.39
CA LEU A 78 2.98 -4.06 0.95
C LEU A 78 2.93 -5.43 0.25
N ASP A 79 3.61 -6.45 0.78
CA ASP A 79 3.64 -7.80 0.21
C ASP A 79 2.50 -8.67 0.75
N ASP A 80 1.52 -8.97 -0.11
CA ASP A 80 0.38 -9.81 0.27
C ASP A 80 0.71 -11.31 0.33
N SER A 81 1.88 -11.73 -0.16
CA SER A 81 2.32 -13.13 -0.10
C SER A 81 2.82 -13.54 1.28
N GLN A 82 3.23 -12.57 2.11
CA GLN A 82 3.77 -12.82 3.43
C GLN A 82 2.69 -12.86 4.50
N SER A 83 2.76 -13.87 5.35
CA SER A 83 1.93 -13.96 6.56
C SER A 83 2.30 -12.83 7.53
N VAL A 84 1.30 -12.06 7.93
CA VAL A 84 1.45 -11.01 8.94
C VAL A 84 1.76 -11.64 10.31
N PRO A 85 2.90 -11.31 10.97
CA PRO A 85 3.26 -11.88 12.26
C PRO A 85 2.19 -11.60 13.33
N ALA A 86 2.08 -12.48 14.32
CA ALA A 86 1.04 -12.41 15.36
C ALA A 86 0.98 -11.06 16.08
N LEU A 87 2.11 -10.36 16.25
CA LEU A 87 2.16 -9.07 16.91
C LEU A 87 1.48 -7.94 16.12
N PHE A 88 1.34 -8.09 14.80
CA PHE A 88 0.62 -7.15 13.94
C PHE A 88 -0.89 -7.42 13.87
N ARG A 89 -1.43 -8.41 14.60
CA ARG A 89 -2.87 -8.71 14.58
C ARG A 89 -3.76 -7.52 14.96
N MET A 90 -3.28 -6.63 15.84
CA MET A 90 -4.00 -5.40 16.20
C MET A 90 -3.99 -4.35 15.07
N ASP A 91 -3.10 -4.52 14.09
CA ASP A 91 -2.98 -3.69 12.88
C ASP A 91 -3.57 -4.37 11.64
N ASP A 92 -4.00 -5.63 11.72
CA ASP A 92 -4.38 -6.45 10.55
C ASP A 92 -5.43 -5.75 9.68
N ALA A 93 -6.53 -5.26 10.25
CA ALA A 93 -7.55 -4.51 9.49
C ALA A 93 -6.98 -3.27 8.79
N ARG A 94 -6.01 -2.57 9.41
CA ARG A 94 -5.34 -1.40 8.83
C ARG A 94 -4.39 -1.80 7.70
N ILE A 95 -3.64 -2.89 7.89
CA ILE A 95 -2.75 -3.47 6.87
C ILE A 95 -3.56 -3.93 5.66
N GLN A 96 -4.65 -4.65 5.87
CA GLN A 96 -5.54 -5.10 4.80
C GLN A 96 -6.14 -3.92 4.02
N THR A 97 -6.50 -2.83 4.71
CA THR A 97 -6.98 -1.61 4.05
C THR A 97 -5.88 -0.96 3.20
N ILE A 98 -4.63 -0.93 3.69
CA ILE A 98 -3.48 -0.42 2.95
C ILE A 98 -3.22 -1.27 1.69
N ARG A 99 -3.18 -2.60 1.83
CA ARG A 99 -2.96 -3.54 0.72
C ARG A 99 -4.00 -3.37 -0.37
N ARG A 100 -5.29 -3.31 0.02
CA ARG A 100 -6.40 -3.06 -0.91
C ARG A 100 -6.28 -1.73 -1.63
N GLU A 101 -5.85 -0.68 -0.93
CA GLU A 101 -5.68 0.64 -1.54
C GLU A 101 -4.49 0.67 -2.50
N ALA A 102 -3.38 0.00 -2.19
CA ALA A 102 -2.26 -0.16 -3.10
C ALA A 102 -2.67 -0.93 -4.37
N GLU A 103 -3.37 -2.06 -4.20
CA GLU A 103 -3.96 -2.86 -5.27
C GLU A 103 -4.90 -2.00 -6.15
N ARG A 104 -5.80 -1.24 -5.53
CA ARG A 104 -6.72 -0.32 -6.22
C ARG A 104 -5.96 0.68 -7.09
N LEU A 105 -4.95 1.35 -6.55
CA LEU A 105 -4.18 2.36 -7.29
C LEU A 105 -3.41 1.74 -8.45
N GLY A 106 -2.93 0.49 -8.31
CA GLY A 106 -2.40 -0.30 -9.42
C GLY A 106 -3.44 -0.55 -10.51
N VAL A 107 -4.65 -0.97 -10.14
CA VAL A 107 -5.76 -1.17 -11.08
C VAL A 107 -6.15 0.13 -11.79
N VAL A 108 -6.27 1.24 -11.06
CA VAL A 108 -6.56 2.56 -11.65
C VAL A 108 -5.50 2.96 -12.67
N GLY A 109 -4.21 2.80 -12.34
CA GLY A 109 -3.12 3.09 -13.27
C GLY A 109 -3.19 2.23 -14.53
N MET A 110 -3.48 0.94 -14.38
CA MET A 110 -3.63 0.01 -15.51
C MET A 110 -4.82 0.38 -16.40
N VAL A 111 -5.98 0.67 -15.80
CA VAL A 111 -7.19 1.09 -16.52
C VAL A 111 -6.93 2.38 -17.27
N PHE A 112 -6.32 3.38 -16.62
CA PHE A 112 -5.98 4.66 -17.24
C PHE A 112 -5.09 4.49 -18.48
N LEU A 113 -4.01 3.70 -18.38
CA LEU A 113 -3.09 3.49 -19.50
C LEU A 113 -3.74 2.70 -20.64
N SER A 114 -4.47 1.63 -20.30
CA SER A 114 -5.18 0.78 -21.26
C SER A 114 -6.25 1.57 -22.02
N PHE A 115 -7.02 2.38 -21.29
CA PHE A 115 -8.05 3.24 -21.86
C PHE A 115 -7.45 4.37 -22.70
N SER A 116 -6.37 5.00 -22.23
CA SER A 116 -5.64 6.02 -23.02
C SER A 116 -5.13 5.44 -24.35
N GLN A 117 -4.59 4.22 -24.33
CA GLN A 117 -4.14 3.52 -25.54
C GLN A 117 -5.33 3.22 -26.47
N PHE A 118 -6.45 2.74 -25.91
CA PHE A 118 -7.69 2.51 -26.66
C PHE A 118 -8.17 3.78 -27.38
N LEU A 119 -8.25 4.91 -26.67
CA LEU A 119 -8.68 6.19 -27.26
C LEU A 119 -7.74 6.64 -28.40
N GLN A 120 -6.42 6.47 -28.23
CA GLN A 120 -5.45 6.80 -29.27
C GLN A 120 -5.61 5.93 -30.52
N LEU A 121 -5.86 4.62 -30.36
CA LEU A 121 -6.11 3.71 -31.48
C LEU A 121 -7.41 4.09 -32.20
N LEU A 122 -8.46 4.42 -31.44
CA LEU A 122 -9.74 4.82 -32.01
C LEU A 122 -9.62 6.11 -32.83
N ALA A 123 -8.93 7.13 -32.29
CA ALA A 123 -8.67 8.39 -32.99
C ALA A 123 -7.82 8.22 -34.26
N ARG A 124 -6.96 7.20 -34.34
CA ARG A 124 -6.20 6.89 -35.56
C ARG A 124 -7.07 6.23 -36.62
N SER A 125 -8.00 5.37 -36.21
CA SER A 125 -8.89 4.62 -37.11
C SER A 125 -9.98 5.51 -37.75
N ASN A 126 -10.48 6.51 -37.01
CA ASN A 126 -11.51 7.42 -37.49
C ASN A 126 -10.92 8.78 -37.91
N LYS A 127 -10.77 8.99 -39.23
CA LYS A 127 -10.23 10.26 -39.76
C LYS A 127 -11.20 11.43 -39.61
N ASP A 128 -12.52 11.17 -39.59
CA ASP A 128 -13.57 12.19 -39.62
C ASP A 128 -14.01 12.67 -38.22
N THR A 129 -13.64 11.94 -37.16
CA THR A 129 -14.01 12.25 -35.76
C THR A 129 -12.78 12.20 -34.86
N ARG A 130 -11.74 12.96 -35.21
CA ARG A 130 -10.58 13.12 -34.33
C ARG A 130 -10.90 14.12 -33.21
N PRO A 131 -10.78 13.74 -31.94
CA PRO A 131 -10.85 14.72 -30.86
C PRO A 131 -9.71 15.73 -31.05
N THR A 132 -10.00 17.01 -30.85
CA THR A 132 -9.01 18.10 -30.97
C THR A 132 -7.85 17.92 -29.99
N ARG A 133 -8.11 17.33 -28.81
CA ARG A 133 -7.09 16.92 -27.84
C ARG A 133 -7.67 15.91 -26.85
N ILE A 134 -6.96 14.81 -26.60
CA ILE A 134 -7.29 13.89 -25.50
C ILE A 134 -6.74 14.50 -24.20
N ASP A 135 -7.62 14.90 -23.29
CA ASP A 135 -7.24 15.41 -21.97
C ASP A 135 -7.01 14.25 -20.98
N HIS A 136 -5.75 13.86 -20.82
CA HIS A 136 -5.35 12.81 -19.88
C HIS A 136 -5.65 13.16 -18.42
N SER A 137 -5.75 14.44 -18.05
CA SER A 137 -6.05 14.83 -16.67
C SER A 137 -7.51 14.54 -16.31
N SER A 138 -8.45 14.86 -17.21
CA SER A 138 -9.86 14.49 -17.06
C SER A 138 -10.05 12.98 -17.04
N ILE A 139 -9.36 12.23 -17.91
CA ILE A 139 -9.44 10.77 -17.93
C ILE A 139 -8.95 10.17 -16.60
N ALA A 140 -7.82 10.66 -16.09
CA ALA A 140 -7.27 10.21 -14.82
C ALA A 140 -8.25 10.44 -13.66
N ALA A 141 -8.88 11.62 -13.60
CA ALA A 141 -9.88 11.94 -12.58
C ALA A 141 -11.09 11.01 -12.65
N GLU A 142 -11.58 10.72 -13.86
CA GLU A 142 -12.71 9.81 -14.09
C GLU A 142 -12.35 8.37 -13.72
N CYS A 143 -11.16 7.88 -14.05
CA CYS A 143 -10.70 6.55 -13.63
C CYS A 143 -10.66 6.39 -12.09
N LEU A 144 -10.27 7.44 -11.36
CA LEU A 144 -10.29 7.44 -9.90
C LEU A 144 -11.73 7.44 -9.33
N GLN A 145 -12.69 8.04 -10.04
CA GLN A 145 -14.10 8.04 -9.65
C GLN A 145 -14.79 6.71 -9.95
N LEU A 146 -14.47 6.09 -11.10
CA LEU A 146 -15.03 4.81 -11.50
C LEU A 146 -14.58 3.65 -10.61
N ILE A 147 -13.44 3.79 -9.93
CA ILE A 147 -12.91 2.80 -9.00
C ILE A 147 -12.67 3.49 -7.65
N PRO A 148 -13.70 3.67 -6.81
CA PRO A 148 -13.60 4.46 -5.58
C PRO A 148 -12.67 3.83 -4.52
N GLU A 149 -12.24 4.64 -3.53
CA GLU A 149 -11.42 4.17 -2.41
C GLU A 149 -12.03 2.93 -1.71
N GLY A 150 -11.18 1.96 -1.37
CA GLY A 150 -11.59 0.74 -0.68
C GLY A 150 -12.35 -0.29 -1.54
N CYS A 151 -12.56 -0.03 -2.83
CA CYS A 151 -13.29 -0.92 -3.74
C CYS A 151 -12.35 -1.84 -4.50
N ARG A 152 -12.79 -3.08 -4.77
CA ARG A 152 -12.15 -4.00 -5.71
C ARG A 152 -12.88 -4.07 -7.03
N VAL A 153 -12.14 -4.33 -8.11
CA VAL A 153 -12.71 -4.58 -9.44
C VAL A 153 -12.84 -6.08 -9.65
N HIS A 154 -14.07 -6.54 -9.92
CA HIS A 154 -14.35 -7.94 -10.22
C HIS A 154 -14.33 -8.18 -11.72
N TRP A 155 -13.18 -8.64 -12.23
CA TRP A 155 -12.94 -8.89 -13.65
C TRP A 155 -13.72 -10.09 -14.22
N ALA A 156 -14.09 -11.05 -13.39
CA ALA A 156 -14.85 -12.23 -13.78
C ALA A 156 -16.30 -12.09 -13.31
N GLU A 157 -17.22 -11.82 -14.24
CA GLU A 157 -18.65 -11.89 -13.98
C GLU A 157 -19.14 -13.32 -14.23
N SER A 158 -19.52 -14.01 -13.16
CA SER A 158 -20.10 -15.34 -13.29
C SER A 158 -21.49 -15.23 -13.92
N LEU A 159 -21.69 -15.91 -15.05
CA LEU A 159 -23.01 -16.12 -15.67
C LEU A 159 -23.95 -16.79 -14.65
N GLY A 160 -24.63 -15.99 -13.85
CA GLY A 160 -25.63 -16.44 -12.86
C GLY A 160 -25.34 -16.13 -11.38
N SER A 161 -24.28 -15.39 -11.02
CA SER A 161 -24.00 -15.08 -9.60
C SER A 161 -24.09 -13.59 -9.23
N ARG A 162 -24.47 -13.41 -7.97
CA ARG A 162 -24.78 -12.19 -7.22
C ARG A 162 -23.98 -10.97 -7.66
N LYS A 163 -24.68 -9.82 -7.70
CA LYS A 163 -24.07 -8.47 -7.66
C LYS A 163 -22.82 -8.49 -6.78
N PRO A 164 -21.74 -7.78 -7.18
CA PRO A 164 -20.52 -7.74 -6.38
C PRO A 164 -20.85 -7.38 -4.92
N PRO A 165 -20.01 -7.80 -3.95
CA PRO A 165 -20.16 -7.41 -2.55
C PRO A 165 -20.46 -5.91 -2.45
N ARG A 166 -21.34 -5.50 -1.53
CA ARG A 166 -21.74 -4.08 -1.41
C ARG A 166 -20.48 -3.20 -1.31
N GLY A 167 -20.28 -2.35 -2.31
CA GLY A 167 -19.15 -1.42 -2.39
C GLY A 167 -18.15 -1.73 -3.51
N ASP A 168 -18.07 -2.96 -4.01
CA ASP A 168 -17.14 -3.30 -5.09
C ASP A 168 -17.69 -2.97 -6.50
N VAL A 169 -16.77 -2.82 -7.46
CA VAL A 169 -17.08 -2.43 -8.85
C VAL A 169 -17.10 -3.67 -9.73
N SER A 170 -18.20 -3.89 -10.46
CA SER A 170 -18.25 -4.96 -11.47
C SER A 170 -17.55 -4.53 -12.76
N PHE A 171 -17.04 -5.49 -13.53
CA PHE A 171 -16.42 -5.19 -14.82
C PHE A 171 -17.39 -4.51 -15.79
N SER A 172 -18.65 -4.93 -15.83
CA SER A 172 -19.71 -4.30 -16.64
C SER A 172 -19.93 -2.83 -16.27
N GLN A 173 -19.97 -2.49 -14.98
CA GLN A 173 -20.08 -1.10 -14.52
C GLN A 173 -18.87 -0.26 -14.93
N LEU A 174 -17.66 -0.82 -14.82
CA LEU A 174 -16.44 -0.16 -15.26
C LEU A 174 -16.47 0.10 -16.78
N ILE A 175 -16.91 -0.89 -17.57
CA ILE A 175 -17.04 -0.77 -19.02
C ILE A 175 -18.07 0.28 -19.41
N ASP A 176 -19.26 0.27 -18.79
CA ASP A 176 -20.29 1.28 -19.06
C ASP A 176 -19.79 2.70 -18.75
N GLY A 177 -19.06 2.88 -17.64
CA GLY A 177 -18.44 4.15 -17.28
C GLY A 177 -17.38 4.62 -18.27
N LEU A 178 -16.48 3.72 -18.69
CA LEU A 178 -15.44 4.04 -19.67
C LEU A 178 -16.00 4.26 -21.08
N ARG A 179 -17.08 3.55 -21.46
CA ARG A 179 -17.83 3.80 -22.70
C ARG A 179 -18.39 5.21 -22.68
N ALA A 180 -19.13 5.58 -21.63
CA ALA A 180 -19.72 6.91 -21.51
C ALA A 180 -18.64 8.02 -21.56
N LEU A 181 -17.48 7.78 -20.95
CA LEU A 181 -16.33 8.68 -21.02
C LEU A 181 -15.81 8.82 -22.46
N ALA A 182 -15.62 7.72 -23.17
CA ALA A 182 -15.17 7.74 -24.56
C ALA A 182 -16.20 8.45 -25.47
N GLU A 183 -17.49 8.18 -25.31
CA GLU A 183 -18.56 8.84 -26.07
C GLU A 183 -18.53 10.36 -25.88
N ARG A 184 -18.29 10.82 -24.65
CA ARG A 184 -18.13 12.24 -24.33
C ARG A 184 -16.88 12.85 -24.98
N ILE A 185 -15.76 12.11 -25.01
CA ILE A 185 -14.50 12.57 -25.62
C ILE A 185 -14.65 12.69 -27.15
N PHE A 186 -15.32 11.73 -27.79
CA PHE A 186 -15.50 11.70 -29.25
C PHE A 186 -16.76 12.44 -29.73
N GLY A 187 -17.66 12.83 -28.83
CA GLY A 187 -18.91 13.50 -29.17
C GLY A 187 -19.88 12.61 -29.97
N ARG A 188 -19.79 11.28 -29.82
CA ARG A 188 -20.64 10.31 -30.52
C ARG A 188 -20.83 9.04 -29.72
N VAL A 189 -21.88 8.29 -30.05
CA VAL A 189 -22.11 6.95 -29.52
C VAL A 189 -21.04 5.98 -30.03
N MET A 190 -20.60 5.08 -29.16
CA MET A 190 -19.65 4.03 -29.53
C MET A 190 -20.34 2.90 -30.29
N LEU A 191 -19.68 2.39 -31.33
CA LEU A 191 -20.16 1.23 -32.07
C LEU A 191 -19.95 -0.05 -31.24
N PRO A 192 -20.79 -1.10 -31.43
CA PRO A 192 -20.66 -2.36 -30.68
C PRO A 192 -19.26 -2.98 -30.76
N ASP A 193 -18.62 -2.93 -31.92
CA ASP A 193 -17.25 -3.45 -32.11
C ASP A 193 -16.19 -2.65 -31.33
N GLU A 194 -16.41 -1.34 -31.16
CA GLU A 194 -15.52 -0.47 -30.39
C GLU A 194 -15.66 -0.76 -28.90
N VAL A 195 -16.88 -1.04 -28.42
CA VAL A 195 -17.14 -1.49 -27.03
C VAL A 195 -16.49 -2.85 -26.79
N ALA A 196 -16.65 -3.81 -27.70
CA ALA A 196 -15.99 -5.12 -27.61
C ALA A 196 -14.46 -5.01 -27.70
N MET A 197 -13.91 -4.00 -28.39
CA MET A 197 -12.47 -3.71 -28.39
C MET A 197 -12.00 -3.16 -27.03
N LEU A 198 -12.77 -2.25 -26.42
CA LEU A 198 -12.50 -1.71 -25.08
C LEU A 198 -12.46 -2.84 -24.04
N GLU A 199 -13.49 -3.70 -24.02
CA GLU A 199 -13.57 -4.87 -23.14
C GLU A 199 -12.35 -5.78 -23.27
N ARG A 200 -12.00 -6.18 -24.51
CA ARG A 200 -10.84 -7.04 -24.77
C ARG A 200 -9.52 -6.38 -24.34
N THR A 201 -9.40 -5.07 -24.50
CA THR A 201 -8.20 -4.32 -24.11
C THR A 201 -8.02 -4.36 -22.60
N LEU A 202 -9.09 -4.09 -21.84
CA LEU A 202 -9.05 -4.10 -20.38
C LEU A 202 -8.88 -5.52 -19.82
N LEU A 203 -9.59 -6.51 -20.35
CA LEU A 203 -9.42 -7.91 -19.92
C LEU A 203 -8.00 -8.41 -20.18
N ARG A 204 -7.38 -8.02 -21.30
CA ARG A 204 -5.97 -8.35 -21.57
C ARG A 204 -5.05 -7.71 -20.54
N ALA A 205 -5.28 -6.43 -20.23
CA ALA A 205 -4.48 -5.69 -19.28
C ALA A 205 -4.64 -6.18 -17.82
N ALA A 206 -5.81 -6.72 -17.47
CA ALA A 206 -6.07 -7.29 -16.15
C ALA A 206 -5.40 -8.65 -15.89
N ARG A 207 -4.97 -9.37 -16.93
CA ARG A 207 -4.29 -10.68 -16.77
C ARG A 207 -3.00 -10.51 -15.98
N HIS A 208 -2.72 -11.45 -15.08
CA HIS A 208 -1.51 -11.45 -14.26
C HIS A 208 -0.22 -11.44 -15.09
N GLU A 209 -0.22 -12.08 -16.26
CA GLU A 209 0.92 -12.13 -17.18
C GLU A 209 1.04 -10.90 -18.10
N CYS A 210 0.23 -9.85 -17.88
CA CYS A 210 0.29 -8.67 -18.71
C CYS A 210 1.50 -7.79 -18.30
N PRO A 211 2.45 -7.50 -19.21
CA PRO A 211 3.60 -6.65 -18.88
C PRO A 211 3.19 -5.24 -18.41
N LEU A 212 2.05 -4.73 -18.90
CA LEU A 212 1.52 -3.44 -18.46
C LEU A 212 1.17 -3.46 -16.97
N ARG A 213 0.56 -4.55 -16.51
CA ARG A 213 0.16 -4.71 -15.11
C ARG A 213 1.40 -4.75 -14.21
N GLU A 214 2.38 -5.58 -14.56
CA GLU A 214 3.65 -5.69 -13.83
C GLU A 214 4.35 -4.34 -13.72
N VAL A 215 4.44 -3.58 -14.82
CA VAL A 215 5.06 -2.24 -14.82
C VAL A 215 4.29 -1.26 -13.93
N VAL A 216 2.96 -1.27 -13.96
CA VAL A 216 2.16 -0.35 -13.13
C VAL A 216 2.30 -0.71 -11.65
N GLU A 217 2.21 -2.00 -11.31
CA GLU A 217 2.36 -2.48 -9.93
C GLU A 217 3.76 -2.17 -9.38
N ASP A 218 4.82 -2.38 -10.18
CA ASP A 218 6.19 -2.01 -9.84
C ASP A 218 6.32 -0.51 -9.57
N ARG A 219 5.77 0.35 -10.44
CA ARG A 219 5.86 1.81 -10.27
C ARG A 219 5.08 2.32 -9.06
N VAL A 220 3.92 1.73 -8.78
CA VAL A 220 3.13 2.05 -7.57
C VAL A 220 3.90 1.64 -6.32
N SER A 221 4.43 0.41 -6.29
CA SER A 221 5.23 -0.11 -5.17
C SER A 221 6.48 0.73 -4.93
N GLN A 222 7.24 1.02 -5.99
CA GLN A 222 8.43 1.86 -5.94
C GLN A 222 8.12 3.25 -5.37
N ALA A 223 7.06 3.92 -5.86
CA ALA A 223 6.68 5.25 -5.38
C ALA A 223 6.27 5.24 -3.90
N LEU A 224 5.56 4.20 -3.44
CA LEU A 224 5.20 4.03 -2.03
C LEU A 224 6.43 3.81 -1.16
N CYS A 225 7.36 2.96 -1.60
CA CYS A 225 8.61 2.68 -0.90
C CYS A 225 9.48 3.93 -0.74
N GLU A 226 9.71 4.65 -1.84
CA GLU A 226 10.51 5.88 -1.83
C GLU A 226 9.87 6.98 -0.98
N GLN A 227 8.54 7.12 -1.03
CA GLN A 227 7.83 8.09 -0.22
C GLN A 227 7.85 7.72 1.28
N ALA A 228 7.70 6.43 1.61
CA ALA A 228 7.81 5.97 2.99
C ALA A 228 9.22 6.17 3.58
N ASP A 229 10.27 5.95 2.77
CA ASP A 229 11.65 6.25 3.15
C ASP A 229 11.85 7.75 3.40
N PHE A 230 11.28 8.58 2.54
CA PHE A 230 11.32 10.03 2.70
C PHE A 230 10.65 10.50 3.99
N LEU A 231 9.47 9.96 4.31
CA LEU A 231 8.75 10.26 5.56
C LEU A 231 9.54 9.85 6.80
N SER A 232 10.23 8.70 6.73
CA SER A 232 11.04 8.18 7.83
C SER A 232 12.26 9.08 8.10
N ARG A 233 12.90 9.63 7.05
CA ARG A 233 14.04 10.56 7.18
C ARG A 233 13.64 11.97 7.61
N SER A 234 12.44 12.40 7.27
CA SER A 234 11.93 13.75 7.57
C SER A 234 11.16 13.87 8.88
N HIS A 235 11.19 12.82 9.72
CA HIS A 235 10.43 12.72 10.97
C HIS A 235 8.92 13.04 10.80
N GLY A 236 8.35 12.72 9.63
CA GLY A 236 6.95 12.98 9.33
C GLY A 236 6.55 14.47 9.28
N SER A 237 7.51 15.40 9.24
CA SER A 237 7.25 16.85 9.30
C SER A 237 6.91 17.50 7.95
N GLN A 238 6.95 16.75 6.85
CA GLN A 238 6.66 17.28 5.51
C GLN A 238 5.24 16.97 5.03
N GLY A 239 4.71 17.91 4.25
CA GLY A 239 3.31 17.96 3.82
C GLY A 239 2.84 16.76 3.00
N GLU A 240 1.57 16.81 2.59
CA GLU A 240 0.87 15.78 1.81
C GLU A 240 1.43 15.56 0.39
N SER A 241 2.49 16.29 0.02
CA SER A 241 3.11 16.17 -1.29
C SER A 241 4.11 15.01 -1.38
N MET A 242 4.06 14.33 -2.52
CA MET A 242 5.03 13.30 -2.88
C MET A 242 6.40 13.94 -3.14
N SER A 243 7.46 13.31 -2.65
CA SER A 243 8.85 13.72 -2.89
C SER A 243 9.21 13.63 -4.39
N SER A 244 10.20 14.43 -4.81
CA SER A 244 10.64 14.43 -6.21
C SER A 244 11.11 13.06 -6.68
N SER A 245 11.87 12.34 -5.84
CA SER A 245 12.30 10.96 -6.08
C SER A 245 11.11 10.06 -6.36
N ALA A 246 10.16 9.98 -5.43
CA ALA A 246 9.00 9.10 -5.56
C ALA A 246 8.09 9.47 -6.74
N SER A 247 8.02 10.76 -7.10
CA SER A 247 7.19 11.24 -8.22
C SER A 247 7.78 10.96 -9.60
N GLU A 248 9.10 10.78 -9.71
CA GLU A 248 9.80 10.69 -11.00
C GLU A 248 9.47 9.39 -11.76
N PRO A 249 9.47 8.19 -11.14
CA PRO A 249 9.03 6.96 -11.79
C PRO A 249 7.59 7.04 -12.30
N LEU A 250 6.70 7.68 -11.53
CA LEU A 250 5.31 7.88 -11.92
C LEU A 250 5.19 8.82 -13.12
N ARG A 251 5.95 9.93 -13.11
CA ARG A 251 5.99 10.89 -14.22
C ARG A 251 6.41 10.22 -15.52
N ARG A 252 7.49 9.44 -15.49
CA ARG A 252 8.00 8.70 -16.66
C ARG A 252 7.01 7.68 -17.22
N SER A 253 6.10 7.20 -16.38
CA SER A 253 5.11 6.19 -16.74
C SER A 253 3.71 6.77 -17.01
N MET A 254 3.57 8.11 -17.08
CA MET A 254 2.27 8.81 -17.19
C MET A 254 1.30 8.57 -16.01
N LEU A 255 1.81 8.16 -14.85
CA LEU A 255 1.04 7.84 -13.65
C LEU A 255 1.12 8.94 -12.57
N LEU A 256 1.64 10.13 -12.90
CA LEU A 256 1.84 11.21 -11.93
C LEU A 256 0.55 11.63 -11.22
N PHE A 257 -0.61 11.44 -11.85
CA PHE A 257 -1.91 11.72 -11.25
C PHE A 257 -2.21 10.87 -9.99
N LEU A 258 -1.54 9.72 -9.82
CA LEU A 258 -1.65 8.89 -8.63
C LEU A 258 -0.86 9.43 -7.43
N ALA A 259 0.06 10.39 -7.64
CA ALA A 259 0.97 10.88 -6.61
C ALA A 259 0.28 11.36 -5.33
N PRO A 260 -0.85 12.11 -5.36
CA PRO A 260 -1.54 12.53 -4.14
C PRO A 260 -2.10 11.34 -3.34
N SER A 261 -2.71 10.36 -4.02
CA SER A 261 -3.27 9.17 -3.37
C SER A 261 -2.17 8.29 -2.79
N LEU A 262 -1.07 8.12 -3.52
CA LEU A 262 0.09 7.36 -3.06
C LEU A 262 0.83 8.06 -1.90
N ALA A 263 0.92 9.39 -1.91
CA ALA A 263 1.48 10.14 -0.77
C ALA A 263 0.63 9.95 0.48
N THR A 264 -0.70 10.03 0.34
CA THR A 264 -1.65 9.77 1.43
C THR A 264 -1.52 8.35 1.95
N LEU A 265 -1.41 7.36 1.06
CA LEU A 265 -1.22 5.96 1.42
C LEU A 265 0.12 5.72 2.15
N ALA A 266 1.22 6.31 1.67
CA ALA A 266 2.52 6.25 2.31
C ALA A 266 2.50 6.87 3.73
N GLN A 267 1.78 7.97 3.92
CA GLN A 267 1.55 8.55 5.25
C GLN A 267 0.76 7.60 6.16
N ARG A 268 -0.28 6.93 5.65
CA ARG A 268 -1.03 5.92 6.41
C ARG A 268 -0.11 4.77 6.83
N ILE A 269 0.70 4.24 5.91
CA ILE A 269 1.72 3.21 6.20
C ILE A 269 2.65 3.69 7.31
N HIS A 270 3.27 4.85 7.14
CA HIS A 270 4.22 5.40 8.10
C HIS A 270 3.60 5.56 9.50
N ARG A 271 2.36 6.07 9.60
CA ARG A 271 1.66 6.22 10.88
C ARG A 271 1.41 4.89 11.57
N VAL A 272 0.94 3.87 10.83
CA VAL A 272 0.69 2.52 11.38
C VAL A 272 1.99 1.92 11.89
N LEU A 273 3.05 1.96 11.09
CA LEU A 273 4.33 1.36 11.45
C LEU A 273 5.01 2.10 12.62
N THR A 274 4.97 3.43 12.64
CA THR A 274 5.52 4.23 13.75
C THR A 274 4.76 3.95 15.04
N HIS A 275 3.43 3.89 15.00
CA HIS A 275 2.62 3.52 16.18
C HIS A 275 2.98 2.11 16.68
N HIS A 276 3.02 1.13 15.78
CA HIS A 276 3.40 -0.25 16.10
C HIS A 276 4.78 -0.30 16.75
N TRP A 277 5.77 0.40 16.16
CA TRP A 277 7.10 0.50 16.74
C TRP A 277 7.06 1.08 18.14
N LEU A 278 6.36 2.20 18.38
CA LEU A 278 6.29 2.83 19.70
C LEU A 278 5.69 1.92 20.78
N VAL A 279 4.70 1.10 20.41
CA VAL A 279 4.08 0.13 21.32
C VAL A 279 5.02 -1.04 21.59
N TYR A 280 5.59 -1.64 20.55
CA TYR A 280 6.27 -2.94 20.66
C TYR A 280 7.81 -2.85 20.66
N LYS A 281 8.40 -1.64 20.61
CA LYS A 281 9.85 -1.41 20.67
C LYS A 281 10.57 -2.18 21.78
N PRO A 282 10.07 -2.25 23.04
CA PRO A 282 10.73 -3.03 24.07
C PRO A 282 10.87 -4.52 23.72
N PHE A 283 9.85 -5.11 23.07
CA PHE A 283 9.89 -6.49 22.60
C PHE A 283 10.96 -6.67 21.53
N TYR A 284 10.93 -5.87 20.46
CA TYR A 284 11.92 -5.94 19.38
C TYR A 284 13.36 -5.73 19.89
N THR A 285 13.56 -4.80 20.82
CA THR A 285 14.86 -4.55 21.44
C THR A 285 15.34 -5.78 22.24
N SER A 286 14.46 -6.39 23.04
CA SER A 286 14.80 -7.57 23.85
C SER A 286 15.22 -8.77 22.99
N VAL A 287 14.48 -9.07 21.92
CA VAL A 287 14.77 -10.16 20.97
C VAL A 287 16.12 -9.93 20.27
N SER A 288 16.45 -8.67 19.98
CA SER A 288 17.70 -8.30 19.32
C SER A 288 18.92 -8.46 20.23
N SER A 289 18.75 -8.25 21.55
CA SER A 289 19.83 -8.38 22.54
C SER A 289 20.16 -9.83 22.94
N THR A 290 19.19 -10.75 22.85
CA THR A 290 19.35 -12.15 23.31
C THR A 290 20.37 -13.00 22.54
N LYS A 291 20.94 -12.53 21.43
CA LYS A 291 22.00 -13.25 20.68
C LYS A 291 23.42 -12.80 20.98
N SER A 292 23.66 -11.73 21.74
CA SER A 292 25.04 -11.31 22.08
C SER A 292 25.70 -12.17 23.18
N THR A 293 25.00 -13.18 23.71
CA THR A 293 25.47 -14.04 24.82
C THR A 293 25.74 -15.49 24.40
N GLN A 294 25.65 -15.84 23.12
CA GLN A 294 25.90 -17.21 22.62
C GLN A 294 27.01 -17.33 21.58
N SER A 295 27.95 -16.37 21.52
CA SER A 295 29.16 -16.50 20.71
C SER A 295 30.41 -16.13 21.50
N GLU A 296 30.91 -17.09 22.27
CA GLU A 296 32.34 -17.43 22.44
C GLU A 296 32.44 -18.55 23.49
N PRO A 297 32.65 -19.83 23.11
CA PRO A 297 33.34 -20.72 24.02
C PRO A 297 34.78 -20.20 24.09
N ALA A 298 35.14 -19.66 25.26
CA ALA A 298 36.51 -19.33 25.60
C ALA A 298 37.39 -20.54 25.29
N ALA A 299 38.23 -20.42 24.26
CA ALA A 299 39.38 -21.28 24.08
C ALA A 299 40.35 -20.98 25.23
N SER A 300 40.11 -21.57 26.40
CA SER A 300 41.07 -21.55 27.49
C SER A 300 42.25 -22.42 27.08
N ALA A 301 43.38 -21.76 26.89
CA ALA A 301 44.69 -22.38 26.80
C ALA A 301 44.94 -23.35 27.96
N ALA A 302 45.44 -24.54 27.64
CA ALA A 302 46.28 -25.33 28.54
C ALA A 302 47.06 -26.38 27.71
N SER A 303 48.28 -26.03 27.30
CA SER A 303 49.51 -26.65 27.83
C SER A 303 50.70 -26.38 26.90
N ALA A 304 51.48 -25.37 27.26
CA ALA A 304 52.92 -25.41 27.02
C ALA A 304 53.54 -26.25 28.14
N SER A 305 54.31 -27.28 27.81
CA SER A 305 55.51 -27.69 28.57
C SER A 305 56.25 -28.82 27.85
N ALA A 306 57.45 -28.46 27.36
CA ALA A 306 58.70 -29.22 27.43
C ALA A 306 58.63 -30.75 27.60
N HIS A 307 59.05 -31.50 26.58
CA HIS A 307 60.38 -32.13 26.51
C HIS A 307 60.63 -32.75 25.14
#